data_AF-A0A4U9D9F9-F1
#
_entry.id   AF-A0A4U9D9F9-F1
#
_cell.length_a   1.000
_cell.length_b   1.000
_cell.length_c   1.000
_cell.angle_alpha   90.00
_cell.angle_beta   90.00
_cell.angle_gamma   90.00
#
_symmetry.space_group_name_H-M   'P 1'
#
loop_
_entity.id
_entity.type
_entity.pdbx_description
1 polymer ?
#
loop_
_entity_poly.entity_id
_entity_poly.type
_entity_poly.pdbx_seq_one_letter_code
_entity_poly.pdbx_strand_id
1 'polypeptide(L)'
;MPIVTLYHFDLPWALELKGGWMNRETGEAFVRYARLLFSEFADKVPLWLTINEQNTMILHPGAIGVPEDRELPGKKALYQQNHHMMLAQAQIFALCHREFPGLQIGPAINTTSMYAESCRPEDAIAAHNWETLRCWSFLDVAVHGRYNALAWPTCRTGGWRRSSGRKMRLSCSRAARFYRYQLLLNGNHRRQPGRRRRRGPARRRSANYAGRRGGLSPGGEPVGRQNALRLGD
;
A
#
# COMPACT_ATOMS: atom_id res chain seq x y z
N MET A 1 11.81 -20.30 0.15
CA MET A 1 11.73 -19.71 -1.20
C MET A 1 11.94 -18.21 -1.05
N PRO A 2 12.98 -17.62 -1.67
CA PRO A 2 13.30 -16.21 -1.47
C PRO A 2 12.30 -15.30 -2.19
N ILE A 3 12.07 -14.12 -1.60
CA ILE A 3 11.30 -13.03 -2.19
C ILE A 3 12.22 -11.81 -2.18
N VAL A 4 12.43 -11.20 -3.34
CA VAL A 4 13.36 -10.07 -3.47
C VAL A 4 12.60 -8.82 -3.89
N THR A 5 12.88 -7.71 -3.23
CA THR A 5 12.39 -6.39 -3.61
C THR A 5 13.47 -5.64 -4.37
N LEU A 6 13.16 -5.15 -5.57
CA LEU A 6 14.14 -4.48 -6.43
C LEU A 6 14.55 -3.11 -5.89
N TYR A 7 13.62 -2.38 -5.27
CA TYR A 7 13.89 -1.03 -4.79
C TYR A 7 13.30 -0.82 -3.39
N HIS A 8 14.16 -0.45 -2.45
CA HIS A 8 13.80 -0.24 -1.05
C HIS A 8 14.36 1.10 -0.54
N PHE A 9 14.05 2.17 -1.28
CA PHE A 9 14.36 3.57 -0.98
C PHE A 9 15.83 3.99 -1.17
N ASP A 10 16.62 3.11 -1.77
CA ASP A 10 18.06 3.21 -1.98
C ASP A 10 18.38 3.72 -3.39
N LEU A 11 17.87 4.91 -3.74
CA LEU A 11 18.17 5.49 -5.05
C LEU A 11 19.67 5.84 -5.12
N PRO A 12 20.40 5.39 -6.16
CA PRO A 12 21.79 5.78 -6.32
C PRO A 12 21.96 7.30 -6.36
N TRP A 13 22.89 7.83 -5.57
CA TRP A 13 23.11 9.28 -5.44
C TRP A 13 23.37 9.97 -6.79
N ALA A 14 24.05 9.29 -7.71
CA ALA A 14 24.29 9.81 -9.06
C ALA A 14 23.02 10.04 -9.89
N LEU A 15 21.93 9.31 -9.61
CA LEU A 15 20.62 9.54 -10.22
C LEU A 15 19.85 10.65 -9.48
N GLU A 16 19.99 10.71 -8.16
CA GLU A 16 19.39 11.78 -7.34
C GLU A 16 19.90 13.16 -7.78
N LEU A 17 21.21 13.31 -7.97
CA LEU A 17 21.85 14.53 -8.50
C LEU A 17 21.33 14.95 -9.89
N LYS A 18 20.75 14.02 -10.66
CA LYS A 18 20.13 14.28 -11.97
C LYS A 18 18.63 14.55 -11.89
N GLY A 19 18.09 14.76 -10.69
CA GLY A 19 16.67 15.00 -10.41
C GLY A 19 15.89 13.76 -9.96
N GLY A 20 16.55 12.65 -9.65
CA GLY A 20 15.95 11.46 -9.06
C GLY A 20 14.71 10.98 -9.82
N TRP A 21 13.63 10.67 -9.11
CA TRP A 21 12.38 10.20 -9.72
C TRP A 21 11.62 11.28 -10.53
N MET A 22 12.01 12.56 -10.46
CA MET A 22 11.48 13.57 -11.38
C MET A 22 12.06 13.42 -12.79
N ASN A 23 13.23 12.83 -12.92
CA ASN A 23 13.83 12.53 -14.21
C ASN A 23 13.31 11.20 -14.77
N ARG A 24 12.87 11.19 -16.03
CA ARG A 24 12.38 9.97 -16.71
C ARG A 24 13.47 8.92 -16.91
N GLU A 25 14.72 9.35 -17.06
CA GLU A 25 15.88 8.47 -17.22
C GLU A 25 16.07 7.54 -16.02
N THR A 26 15.65 7.96 -14.83
CA THR A 26 15.67 7.14 -13.61
C THR A 26 14.79 5.90 -13.76
N GLY A 27 13.61 6.06 -14.37
CA GLY A 27 12.72 4.94 -14.68
C GLY A 27 13.35 3.96 -15.67
N GLU A 28 14.04 4.47 -16.68
CA GLU A 28 14.74 3.63 -17.67
C GLU A 28 15.93 2.88 -17.05
N ALA A 29 16.69 3.55 -16.18
CA ALA A 29 17.76 2.93 -15.40
C ALA A 29 17.21 1.81 -14.51
N PHE A 30 16.06 2.04 -13.86
CA PHE A 30 15.41 1.02 -13.04
C PHE A 30 14.95 -0.20 -13.85
N VAL A 31 14.42 0.00 -15.05
CA VAL A 31 14.06 -1.11 -15.96
C VAL A 31 15.30 -1.91 -16.38
N ARG A 32 16.43 -1.26 -16.69
CA ARG A 32 17.69 -1.94 -17.01
C ARG A 32 18.22 -2.73 -15.83
N TYR A 33 18.18 -2.14 -14.63
CA TYR A 33 18.57 -2.80 -13.39
C TYR A 33 17.72 -4.04 -13.11
N ALA A 34 16.40 -3.95 -13.24
CA ALA A 34 15.50 -5.08 -13.08
C ALA A 34 15.81 -6.21 -14.09
N ARG A 35 16.07 -5.87 -15.36
CA ARG A 35 16.45 -6.86 -16.38
C ARG A 35 17.71 -7.61 -15.99
N LEU A 36 18.74 -6.91 -15.54
CA LEU A 36 20.00 -7.50 -15.09
C LEU A 36 19.75 -8.49 -13.94
N LEU A 37 19.00 -8.07 -12.92
CA LEU A 37 18.69 -8.94 -11.78
C LEU A 37 17.89 -10.19 -12.18
N PHE A 38 16.92 -10.06 -13.07
CA PHE A 38 16.18 -11.22 -13.56
C PHE A 38 17.10 -12.17 -14.33
N SER A 39 17.97 -11.67 -15.20
CA SER A 39 18.92 -12.52 -15.93
C SER A 39 19.86 -13.30 -15.01
N GLU A 40 20.36 -12.66 -13.95
CA GLU A 40 21.33 -13.28 -13.03
C GLU A 40 20.68 -14.21 -11.99
N PHE A 41 19.44 -13.93 -11.57
CA PHE A 41 18.84 -14.58 -10.40
C PHE A 41 17.49 -15.27 -10.67
N ALA A 42 16.98 -15.31 -11.91
CA ALA A 42 15.71 -15.95 -12.23
C ALA A 42 15.62 -17.41 -11.75
N ASP A 43 16.71 -18.16 -11.85
CA ASP A 43 16.74 -19.58 -11.47
C ASP A 43 16.69 -19.80 -9.95
N LYS A 44 17.03 -18.78 -9.15
CA LYS A 44 17.12 -18.85 -7.68
C LYS A 44 15.95 -18.16 -7.00
N VAL A 45 15.38 -17.13 -7.64
CA VAL A 45 14.37 -16.26 -7.06
C VAL A 45 13.11 -16.28 -7.92
N PRO A 46 12.08 -17.05 -7.53
CA PRO A 46 10.84 -17.12 -8.30
C PRO A 46 9.88 -15.94 -8.04
N LEU A 47 10.06 -15.22 -6.94
CA LEU A 47 9.14 -14.16 -6.46
C LEU A 47 9.84 -12.81 -6.35
N TRP A 48 9.27 -11.80 -7.01
CA TRP A 48 9.83 -10.47 -7.09
C TRP A 48 8.82 -9.38 -6.71
N LEU A 49 9.32 -8.37 -6.02
CA LEU A 49 8.60 -7.15 -5.69
C LEU A 49 9.33 -5.98 -6.36
N THR A 50 8.60 -5.05 -6.96
CA THR A 50 9.19 -3.91 -7.65
C THR A 50 9.67 -2.84 -6.68
N ILE A 51 8.73 -2.07 -6.13
CA ILE A 51 9.01 -0.91 -5.28
C ILE A 51 8.34 -1.16 -3.93
N ASN A 52 9.12 -1.08 -2.86
CA ASN A 52 8.61 -1.13 -1.50
C ASN A 52 7.85 0.16 -1.14
N GLU A 53 6.68 0.01 -0.52
CA GLU A 53 5.81 1.05 0.02
C GLU A 53 5.80 2.38 -0.75
N GLN A 54 5.59 2.29 -2.07
CA GLN A 54 5.55 3.47 -2.94
C GLN A 54 4.61 4.57 -2.43
N ASN A 55 3.51 4.20 -1.79
CA ASN A 55 2.57 5.16 -1.22
C ASN A 55 3.15 5.94 -0.02
N THR A 56 3.99 5.31 0.81
CA THR A 56 4.70 6.00 1.90
C THR A 56 5.64 7.08 1.35
N MET A 57 6.37 6.79 0.27
CA MET A 57 7.26 7.76 -0.38
C MET A 57 6.55 9.05 -0.80
N ILE A 58 5.29 8.93 -1.24
CA ILE A 58 4.53 10.03 -1.84
C ILE A 58 3.69 10.76 -0.80
N LEU A 59 3.14 10.04 0.19
CA LEU A 59 2.26 10.62 1.21
C LEU A 59 3.03 11.10 2.44
N HIS A 60 4.21 10.53 2.69
CA HIS A 60 5.06 10.83 3.83
C HIS A 60 6.53 10.96 3.39
N PRO A 61 6.87 11.91 2.49
CA PRO A 61 8.22 12.02 1.92
C PRO A 61 9.32 12.18 2.97
N GLY A 62 9.04 12.87 4.09
CA GLY A 62 9.99 13.04 5.18
C GLY A 62 10.22 11.79 6.05
N ALA A 63 9.45 10.72 5.87
CA ALA A 63 9.63 9.47 6.64
C ALA A 63 10.83 8.63 6.17
N ILE A 64 11.33 8.90 4.96
CA ILE A 64 12.39 8.11 4.31
C ILE A 64 13.74 8.83 4.39
N GLY A 65 13.71 10.12 4.68
CA GLY A 65 14.87 10.99 4.76
C GLY A 65 14.44 12.41 4.40
N VAL A 66 15.21 13.39 4.86
CA VAL A 66 15.01 14.79 4.47
C VAL A 66 16.19 15.16 3.57
N PRO A 67 15.96 15.80 2.41
CA PRO A 67 17.05 16.31 1.57
C PRO A 67 17.97 17.26 2.35
N GLU A 68 19.19 17.48 1.85
CA GLU A 68 20.21 18.30 2.54
C GLU A 68 19.74 19.73 2.83
N ASP A 69 18.94 20.31 1.93
CA ASP A 69 18.33 21.64 2.06
C ASP A 69 17.14 21.67 3.04
N ARG A 70 16.76 20.50 3.58
CA ARG A 70 15.59 20.28 4.46
C ARG A 70 14.24 20.63 3.85
N GLU A 71 14.18 20.94 2.55
CA GLU A 71 12.94 21.26 1.87
C GLU A 71 12.32 20.00 1.26
N LEU A 72 11.12 19.67 1.72
CA LEU A 72 10.39 18.54 1.14
C LEU A 72 9.80 18.93 -0.21
N PRO A 73 9.80 18.02 -1.21
CA PRO A 73 9.21 18.30 -2.51
C PRO A 73 7.73 18.68 -2.37
N GLY A 74 7.32 19.71 -3.10
CA GLY A 74 5.91 20.08 -3.15
C GLY A 74 5.02 18.94 -3.68
N LYS A 75 3.74 18.93 -3.30
CA LYS A 75 2.77 17.88 -3.68
C LYS A 75 2.79 17.54 -5.18
N LYS A 76 2.88 18.56 -6.05
CA LYS A 76 2.92 18.38 -7.51
C LYS A 76 4.14 17.56 -7.96
N ALA A 77 5.32 17.82 -7.38
CA ALA A 77 6.53 17.06 -7.67
C ALA A 77 6.38 15.61 -7.20
N LEU A 78 5.90 15.39 -5.98
CA LEU A 78 5.67 14.04 -5.45
C LEU A 78 4.72 13.21 -6.35
N TYR A 79 3.59 13.77 -6.77
CA TYR A 79 2.69 13.05 -7.69
C TYR A 79 3.32 12.78 -9.06
N GLN A 80 4.21 13.65 -9.54
CA GLN A 80 4.94 13.42 -10.79
C GLN A 80 6.00 12.32 -10.63
N GLN A 81 6.75 12.30 -9.53
CA GLN A 81 7.66 11.21 -9.18
C GLN A 81 6.90 9.89 -9.09
N ASN A 82 5.76 9.87 -8.38
CA ASN A 82 4.88 8.72 -8.29
C ASN A 82 4.47 8.19 -9.67
N HIS A 83 4.14 9.10 -10.60
CA HIS A 83 3.77 8.72 -11.95
C HIS A 83 4.94 8.06 -12.70
N HIS A 84 6.15 8.60 -12.59
CA HIS A 84 7.34 7.99 -13.21
C HIS A 84 7.63 6.60 -12.63
N MET A 85 7.53 6.44 -11.32
CA MET A 85 7.66 5.15 -10.64
C MET A 85 6.61 4.13 -11.12
N MET A 86 5.34 4.55 -11.24
CA MET A 86 4.28 3.71 -11.79
C MET A 86 4.54 3.27 -13.23
N LEU A 87 5.05 4.17 -14.07
CA LEU A 87 5.41 3.84 -15.45
C LEU A 87 6.57 2.84 -15.51
N ALA A 88 7.63 3.07 -14.73
CA ALA A 88 8.79 2.18 -14.67
C ALA A 88 8.38 0.79 -14.18
N GLN A 89 7.57 0.72 -13.14
CA GLN A 89 6.99 -0.52 -12.63
C GLN A 89 6.16 -1.26 -13.70
N ALA A 90 5.31 -0.55 -14.44
CA ALA A 90 4.55 -1.14 -15.53
C ALA A 90 5.48 -1.71 -16.62
N GLN A 91 6.56 -1.01 -16.97
CA GLN A 91 7.57 -1.49 -17.92
C GLN A 91 8.28 -2.76 -17.42
N ILE A 92 8.62 -2.82 -16.13
CA ILE A 92 9.24 -4.00 -15.50
C ILE A 92 8.29 -5.20 -15.51
N PHE A 93 7.00 -5.00 -15.22
CA PHE A 93 6.02 -6.09 -15.32
C PHE A 93 5.91 -6.62 -16.75
N ALA A 94 5.87 -5.73 -17.75
CA ALA A 94 5.85 -6.14 -19.15
C ALA A 94 7.13 -6.87 -19.57
N LEU A 95 8.29 -6.40 -19.11
CA LEU A 95 9.60 -7.03 -19.33
C LEU A 95 9.64 -8.44 -18.74
N CYS A 96 9.31 -8.57 -17.45
CA CYS A 96 9.32 -9.83 -16.71
C CYS A 96 8.43 -10.89 -17.40
N HIS A 97 7.18 -10.55 -17.73
CA HIS A 97 6.29 -11.50 -18.39
C HIS A 97 6.67 -11.85 -19.84
N ARG A 98 7.44 -10.99 -20.52
CA ARG A 98 7.87 -11.23 -21.90
C ARG A 98 9.11 -12.11 -21.96
N GLU A 99 10.07 -11.87 -21.08
CA GLU A 99 11.41 -12.47 -21.13
C GLU A 99 11.61 -13.58 -20.09
N PHE A 100 10.86 -13.54 -18.99
CA PHE A 100 11.00 -14.45 -17.85
C PHE A 100 9.64 -15.01 -17.39
N PRO A 101 8.94 -15.79 -18.23
CA PRO A 101 7.55 -16.20 -17.99
C PRO A 101 7.33 -17.07 -16.74
N GLY A 102 8.38 -17.66 -16.16
CA GLY A 102 8.33 -18.44 -14.93
C GLY A 102 8.34 -17.63 -13.64
N LEU A 103 8.70 -16.35 -13.71
CA LEU A 103 8.77 -15.47 -12.54
C LEU A 103 7.40 -14.90 -12.19
N GLN A 104 7.17 -14.68 -10.90
CA GLN A 104 6.02 -13.92 -10.42
C GLN A 104 6.48 -12.59 -9.87
N ILE A 105 5.75 -11.53 -10.22
CA ILE A 105 6.12 -10.16 -9.89
C ILE A 105 4.91 -9.32 -9.47
N GLY A 106 5.10 -8.42 -8.51
CA GLY A 106 4.07 -7.45 -8.13
C GLY A 106 4.57 -6.26 -7.32
N PRO A 107 3.68 -5.31 -6.97
CA PRO A 107 4.00 -4.16 -6.12
C PRO A 107 4.03 -4.54 -4.63
N ALA A 108 4.88 -3.88 -3.84
CA ALA A 108 4.79 -3.92 -2.39
C ALA A 108 4.20 -2.60 -1.89
N ILE A 109 2.91 -2.56 -1.55
CA ILE A 109 2.23 -1.35 -1.07
C ILE A 109 1.98 -1.47 0.43
N ASN A 110 2.21 -0.40 1.17
CA ASN A 110 1.82 -0.34 2.58
C ASN A 110 0.29 -0.18 2.67
N THR A 111 -0.42 -1.26 2.96
CA THR A 111 -1.86 -1.21 3.17
C THR A 111 -2.17 -1.10 4.66
N THR A 112 -2.99 -0.12 5.03
CA THR A 112 -3.57 -0.01 6.37
C THR A 112 -5.08 0.07 6.25
N SER A 113 -5.78 -0.40 7.29
CA SER A 113 -7.23 -0.26 7.40
C SER A 113 -7.57 1.05 8.08
N MET A 114 -8.59 1.74 7.57
CA MET A 114 -9.10 2.98 8.16
C MET A 114 -10.40 2.70 8.89
N TYR A 115 -10.48 3.16 10.13
CA TYR A 115 -11.67 3.04 10.94
C TYR A 115 -12.35 4.40 11.04
N ALA A 116 -13.68 4.41 10.92
CA ALA A 116 -14.48 5.59 11.19
C ALA A 116 -14.38 5.93 12.69
N GLU A 117 -14.34 7.22 13.01
CA GLU A 117 -14.35 7.68 14.40
C GLU A 117 -15.69 7.37 15.09
N SER A 118 -16.80 7.52 14.36
CA SER A 118 -18.15 7.24 14.84
C SER A 118 -18.98 6.44 13.83
N CYS A 119 -20.22 6.11 14.20
CA CYS A 119 -21.19 5.45 13.32
C CYS A 119 -21.89 6.41 12.34
N ARG A 120 -21.51 7.69 12.31
CA ARG A 120 -22.05 8.65 11.35
C ARG A 120 -21.65 8.26 9.93
N PRO A 121 -22.55 8.41 8.94
CA PRO A 121 -22.24 8.04 7.57
C PRO A 121 -21.10 8.89 6.98
N GLU A 122 -20.95 10.14 7.42
CA GLU A 122 -19.85 11.00 6.98
C GLU A 122 -18.47 10.43 7.37
N ASP A 123 -18.34 9.92 8.59
CA ASP A 123 -17.07 9.36 9.10
C ASP A 123 -16.74 8.04 8.41
N ALA A 124 -17.76 7.24 8.10
CA ALA A 124 -17.60 6.01 7.31
C ALA A 124 -17.11 6.31 5.87
N ILE A 125 -17.68 7.33 5.23
CA ILE A 125 -17.25 7.78 3.90
C ILE A 125 -15.82 8.34 3.96
N ALA A 126 -15.50 9.15 4.97
CA ALA A 126 -14.16 9.71 5.15
C ALA A 126 -13.09 8.63 5.33
N ALA A 127 -13.35 7.63 6.19
CA ALA A 127 -12.46 6.48 6.39
C ALA A 127 -12.25 5.70 5.09
N HIS A 128 -13.33 5.40 4.35
CA HIS A 128 -13.25 4.67 3.08
C HIS A 128 -12.49 5.47 1.99
N ASN A 129 -12.74 6.78 1.89
CA ASN A 129 -12.05 7.65 0.94
C ASN A 129 -10.56 7.69 1.26
N TRP A 130 -10.18 7.80 2.54
CA TRP A 130 -8.79 7.83 2.94
C TRP A 130 -8.07 6.51 2.68
N GLU A 131 -8.71 5.37 2.97
CA GLU A 131 -8.19 4.05 2.61
C GLU A 131 -7.98 3.92 1.10
N THR A 132 -8.95 4.41 0.32
CA THR A 132 -8.88 4.38 -1.14
C THR A 132 -7.75 5.24 -1.68
N LEU A 133 -7.57 6.45 -1.17
CA LEU A 133 -6.49 7.34 -1.60
C LEU A 133 -5.12 6.81 -1.19
N ARG A 134 -4.97 6.33 0.04
CA ARG A 134 -3.68 5.88 0.59
C ARG A 134 -3.25 4.51 0.05
N CYS A 135 -4.19 3.59 -0.12
CA CYS A 135 -3.89 2.19 -0.41
C CYS A 135 -4.37 1.80 -1.81
N TRP A 136 -5.69 1.78 -2.03
CA TRP A 136 -6.28 1.20 -3.22
C TRP A 136 -5.88 1.92 -4.52
N SER A 137 -5.68 3.23 -4.48
CA SER A 137 -5.33 4.04 -5.65
C SER A 137 -3.97 3.66 -6.27
N PHE A 138 -3.01 3.21 -5.46
CA PHE A 138 -1.72 2.75 -5.94
C PHE A 138 -1.83 1.34 -6.54
N LEU A 139 -2.64 0.48 -5.91
CA LEU A 139 -2.87 -0.88 -6.38
C LEU A 139 -3.68 -0.92 -7.68
N ASP A 140 -4.68 -0.05 -7.83
CA ASP A 140 -5.50 0.08 -9.04
C ASP A 140 -4.65 0.37 -10.28
N VAL A 141 -3.57 1.15 -10.12
CA VAL A 141 -2.65 1.42 -11.23
C VAL A 141 -1.85 0.15 -11.58
N ALA A 142 -1.34 -0.55 -10.60
CA ALA A 142 -0.54 -1.76 -10.81
C ALA A 142 -1.36 -2.95 -11.35
N VAL A 143 -2.63 -3.08 -10.95
CA VAL A 143 -3.49 -4.22 -11.31
C VAL A 143 -4.38 -3.90 -12.51
N HIS A 144 -4.99 -2.72 -12.53
CA HIS A 144 -5.98 -2.33 -13.55
C HIS A 144 -5.45 -1.31 -14.57
N GLY A 145 -4.25 -0.75 -14.37
CA GLY A 145 -3.67 0.22 -15.28
C GLY A 145 -4.46 1.53 -15.36
N ARG A 146 -5.23 1.87 -14.31
CA ARG A 146 -6.04 3.09 -14.22
C ARG A 146 -5.85 3.74 -12.86
N TYR A 147 -5.84 5.07 -12.84
CA TYR A 147 -5.96 5.81 -11.59
C TYR A 147 -7.37 5.68 -11.03
N ASN A 148 -7.48 5.57 -9.71
CA ASN A 148 -8.76 5.58 -9.02
C ASN A 148 -9.47 6.94 -9.21
N ALA A 149 -10.80 6.91 -9.32
CA ALA A 149 -11.60 8.11 -9.53
C ALA A 149 -11.50 9.11 -8.37
N LEU A 150 -11.28 8.65 -7.13
CA LEU A 150 -11.10 9.52 -5.97
C LEU A 150 -9.73 10.22 -5.96
N ALA A 151 -8.69 9.58 -6.49
CA ALA A 151 -7.36 10.19 -6.59
C ALA A 151 -7.26 11.22 -7.73
N TRP A 152 -8.10 11.09 -8.75
CA TRP A 152 -8.03 11.90 -9.96
C TRP A 152 -8.25 13.41 -9.73
N PRO A 153 -9.26 13.85 -8.95
CA PRO A 153 -9.46 15.27 -8.62
C PRO A 153 -8.25 15.89 -7.92
N THR A 154 -7.64 15.17 -6.97
CA THR A 154 -6.45 15.61 -6.22
C THR A 154 -5.25 15.82 -7.15
N CYS A 155 -5.08 14.96 -8.15
CA CYS A 155 -4.07 15.17 -9.19
C CYS A 155 -4.39 16.40 -10.08
N ARG A 156 -5.68 16.66 -10.34
CA ARG A 156 -6.13 17.77 -11.20
C ARG A 156 -5.99 19.13 -10.54
N THR A 157 -6.32 19.25 -9.25
CA THR A 157 -6.11 20.47 -8.46
C THR A 157 -4.62 20.78 -8.30
N GLY A 158 -3.76 19.76 -8.31
CA GLY A 158 -2.30 19.90 -8.43
C GLY A 158 -1.76 20.25 -9.83
N GLY A 159 -2.64 20.47 -10.83
CA GLY A 159 -2.24 20.88 -12.18
C GLY A 159 -1.77 19.76 -13.12
N TRP A 160 -2.12 18.50 -12.85
CA TRP A 160 -1.69 17.34 -13.66
C TRP A 160 -2.61 17.12 -14.89
N ARG A 161 -2.03 16.98 -16.11
CA ARG A 161 -2.76 16.64 -17.35
C ARG A 161 -2.48 15.20 -17.80
N ARG A 162 -3.52 14.58 -18.34
CA ARG A 162 -3.63 13.15 -18.70
C ARG A 162 -2.89 12.83 -20.01
N SER A 163 -1.56 12.88 -20.05
CA SER A 163 -0.82 12.68 -21.31
C SER A 163 -0.37 11.22 -21.59
N SER A 164 -0.42 10.30 -20.62
CA SER A 164 0.30 9.00 -20.71
C SER A 164 -0.55 7.72 -20.47
N GLY A 165 -1.88 7.83 -20.35
CA GLY A 165 -2.73 6.74 -19.85
C GLY A 165 -2.91 5.47 -20.72
N ARG A 166 -2.59 5.50 -22.03
CA ARG A 166 -2.79 4.30 -22.90
C ARG A 166 -1.69 3.25 -22.74
N LYS A 167 -0.43 3.66 -22.56
CA LYS A 167 0.72 2.73 -22.46
C LYS A 167 0.72 1.91 -21.17
N MET A 168 0.20 2.47 -20.07
CA MET A 168 0.19 1.82 -18.75
C MET A 168 -0.83 0.66 -18.66
N ARG A 169 -1.94 0.75 -19.41
CA ARG A 169 -3.04 -0.23 -19.32
C ARG A 169 -2.68 -1.61 -19.87
N LEU A 170 -1.89 -1.68 -20.94
CA LEU A 170 -1.47 -2.98 -21.50
C LEU A 170 -0.52 -3.73 -20.55
N SER A 171 0.45 -3.03 -19.97
CA SER A 171 1.51 -3.66 -19.18
C SER A 171 1.06 -4.20 -17.81
N CYS A 172 0.10 -3.53 -17.16
CA CYS A 172 -0.37 -3.90 -15.82
C CYS A 172 -1.36 -5.10 -15.80
N SER A 173 -2.11 -5.32 -16.88
CA SER A 173 -3.18 -6.34 -16.94
C SER A 173 -2.70 -7.79 -16.67
N ARG A 174 -1.42 -8.09 -16.90
CA ARG A 174 -0.83 -9.41 -16.62
C ARG A 174 -0.28 -9.56 -15.19
N ALA A 175 0.07 -8.47 -14.49
CA ALA A 175 0.57 -8.49 -13.10
C ALA A 175 -0.50 -8.89 -12.07
N ALA A 176 -1.78 -8.79 -12.44
CA ALA A 176 -2.93 -9.12 -11.59
C ALA A 176 -2.97 -10.59 -11.08
N ARG A 177 -2.22 -11.53 -11.69
CA ARG A 177 -2.18 -12.94 -11.24
C ARG A 177 -1.49 -13.11 -9.89
N PHE A 178 -0.45 -12.34 -9.59
CA PHE A 178 0.32 -12.47 -8.35
C PHE A 178 -0.45 -11.94 -7.12
N TYR A 179 -1.10 -10.77 -7.25
CA TYR A 179 -1.87 -10.20 -6.14
C TYR A 179 -3.09 -11.02 -5.73
N ARG A 180 -3.70 -11.74 -6.67
CA ARG A 180 -4.77 -12.69 -6.35
C ARG A 180 -4.28 -13.74 -5.35
N TYR A 181 -3.02 -14.17 -5.44
CA TYR A 181 -2.43 -15.14 -4.51
C TYR A 181 -2.12 -14.52 -3.13
N GLN A 182 -1.61 -13.29 -3.06
CA GLN A 182 -1.29 -12.64 -1.79
C GLN A 182 -2.53 -12.20 -0.99
N LEU A 183 -3.59 -11.74 -1.66
CA LEU A 183 -4.89 -11.51 -1.03
C LEU A 183 -5.53 -12.83 -0.54
N LEU A 184 -5.31 -13.94 -1.24
CA LEU A 184 -5.75 -15.26 -0.77
C LEU A 184 -4.95 -15.74 0.44
N LEU A 185 -3.65 -15.44 0.53
CA LEU A 185 -2.83 -15.75 1.71
C LEU A 185 -3.24 -14.91 2.93
N ASN A 186 -3.50 -13.61 2.76
CA ASN A 186 -4.01 -12.75 3.83
C ASN A 186 -5.49 -13.03 4.17
N GLY A 187 -6.29 -13.49 3.21
CA GLY A 187 -7.68 -13.92 3.41
C GLY A 187 -7.82 -15.33 4.00
N ASN A 188 -6.79 -16.17 3.91
CA ASN A 188 -6.80 -17.53 4.45
C ASN A 188 -6.44 -17.64 5.93
N HIS A 189 -6.12 -16.53 6.61
CA HIS A 189 -6.00 -16.54 8.08
C HIS A 189 -7.34 -16.83 8.81
N ARG A 190 -8.45 -17.04 8.09
CA ARG A 190 -9.74 -17.46 8.68
C ARG A 190 -10.17 -18.90 8.41
N ARG A 191 -9.35 -19.77 7.80
CA ARG A 191 -9.72 -21.19 7.64
C ARG A 191 -8.53 -22.13 7.87
N GLN A 192 -8.11 -22.27 9.13
CA GLN A 192 -7.47 -23.52 9.55
C GLN A 192 -8.54 -24.62 9.68
N PRO A 193 -8.38 -25.79 9.05
CA PRO A 193 -9.23 -26.95 9.31
C PRO A 193 -8.68 -27.76 10.49
N GLY A 194 -9.43 -27.83 11.59
CA GLY A 194 -9.19 -28.74 12.73
C GLY A 194 -9.55 -28.06 14.06
N ARG A 195 -10.37 -28.60 14.96
CA ARG A 195 -10.63 -30.00 15.34
C ARG A 195 -12.12 -30.17 15.65
N ARG A 196 -12.73 -31.28 15.19
CA ARG A 196 -14.03 -31.74 15.72
C ARG A 196 -13.90 -31.94 17.24
N ARG A 197 -14.48 -31.06 18.04
CA ARG A 197 -14.70 -31.32 19.47
C ARG A 197 -15.69 -32.48 19.58
N ARG A 198 -15.23 -33.65 20.02
CA ARG A 198 -16.12 -34.72 20.49
C ARG A 198 -16.97 -34.16 21.64
N ARG A 199 -18.29 -34.12 21.45
CA ARG A 199 -19.24 -33.79 22.53
C ARG A 199 -19.24 -34.95 23.54
N GLY A 200 -18.69 -34.72 24.73
CA GLY A 200 -18.99 -35.52 25.91
C GLY A 200 -20.35 -35.12 26.50
N PRO A 201 -21.01 -35.99 27.27
CA PRO A 201 -22.41 -35.81 27.65
C PRO A 201 -22.59 -34.64 28.63
N ALA A 202 -23.68 -33.90 28.42
CA ALA A 202 -24.06 -32.71 29.18
C ALA A 202 -24.35 -33.07 30.65
N ARG A 203 -23.57 -32.51 31.59
CA ARG A 203 -23.96 -32.44 32.99
C ARG A 203 -24.78 -31.17 33.22
N ARG A 204 -26.09 -31.35 33.43
CA ARG A 204 -26.98 -30.33 34.02
C ARG A 204 -26.45 -29.95 35.40
N ARG A 205 -26.27 -28.66 35.68
CA ARG A 205 -26.38 -28.13 37.05
C ARG A 205 -27.26 -26.89 37.04
N SER A 206 -28.26 -26.99 37.88
CA SER A 206 -29.39 -26.13 38.15
C SER A 206 -28.97 -24.81 38.79
N ALA A 207 -29.82 -23.81 38.59
CA ALA A 207 -29.78 -22.50 39.23
C ALA A 207 -29.81 -22.59 40.76
N ASN A 208 -29.16 -21.63 41.41
CA ASN A 208 -29.67 -21.05 42.64
C ASN A 208 -29.18 -19.59 42.77
N TYR A 209 -30.16 -18.70 42.87
CA TYR A 209 -30.06 -17.28 43.19
C TYR A 209 -30.04 -17.10 44.71
N ALA A 210 -29.06 -16.37 45.25
CA ALA A 210 -29.07 -15.61 46.51
C ALA A 210 -27.67 -14.95 46.58
N GLY A 211 -27.45 -13.64 46.56
CA GLY A 211 -28.14 -12.56 47.25
C GLY A 211 -27.08 -11.80 48.04
N ARG A 212 -26.74 -10.56 47.64
CA ARG A 212 -26.21 -9.51 48.53
C ARG A 212 -26.15 -8.17 47.77
N ARG A 213 -26.97 -7.22 48.24
CA ARG A 213 -26.93 -5.80 47.92
C ARG A 213 -25.84 -5.11 48.75
N GLY A 214 -25.31 -3.99 48.22
CA GLY A 214 -24.54 -2.96 48.93
C GLY A 214 -23.29 -2.60 48.13
N GLY A 215 -23.00 -1.35 47.75
CA GLY A 215 -23.67 -0.05 47.91
C GLY A 215 -22.96 0.93 46.97
N LEU A 216 -23.65 2.01 46.58
CA LEU A 216 -23.11 3.08 45.75
C LEU A 216 -22.34 4.10 46.59
N SER A 217 -21.16 4.54 46.15
CA SER A 217 -20.81 5.97 46.12
C SER A 217 -19.57 6.27 45.25
N PRO A 218 -19.45 7.52 44.75
CA PRO A 218 -18.76 7.86 43.50
C PRO A 218 -17.40 8.54 43.75
N GLY A 219 -16.45 8.36 42.82
CA GLY A 219 -15.20 9.13 42.86
C GLY A 219 -14.14 8.54 41.93
N GLY A 220 -13.88 9.22 40.81
CA GLY A 220 -12.80 8.87 39.88
C GLY A 220 -12.95 9.65 38.58
N GLU A 221 -12.33 10.82 38.50
CA GLU A 221 -12.19 11.62 37.28
C GLU A 221 -11.49 10.83 36.16
N PRO A 222 -11.90 10.98 34.89
CA PRO A 222 -11.10 10.55 33.76
C PRO A 222 -10.09 11.63 33.36
N VAL A 223 -8.81 11.26 33.42
CA VAL A 223 -7.66 12.05 32.96
C VAL A 223 -7.74 12.30 31.45
N GLY A 224 -7.80 13.58 31.08
CA GLY A 224 -6.90 14.21 30.11
C GLY A 224 -7.07 13.91 28.61
N ARG A 225 -7.89 14.74 27.94
CA ARG A 225 -7.88 15.00 26.50
C ARG A 225 -6.63 15.79 26.07
N GLN A 226 -5.87 15.31 25.08
CA GLN A 226 -4.95 16.04 24.17
C GLN A 226 -4.82 15.14 22.92
N ASN A 227 -5.05 15.50 21.65
CA ASN A 227 -4.94 16.74 20.91
C ASN A 227 -6.01 16.79 19.80
N ALA A 228 -6.83 17.85 19.80
CA ALA A 228 -7.58 18.27 18.62
C ALA A 228 -6.77 19.40 17.95
N LEU A 229 -6.15 19.11 16.81
CA LEU A 229 -5.58 20.15 15.96
C LEU A 229 -6.72 20.83 15.20
N ARG A 230 -7.06 22.05 15.65
CA ARG A 230 -7.88 23.01 14.91
C ARG A 230 -7.18 23.35 13.59
N LEU A 231 -7.86 23.12 12.48
CA LEU A 231 -7.60 23.81 11.22
C LEU A 231 -8.33 25.15 11.29
N GLY A 232 -7.58 26.24 11.24
CA GLY A 232 -8.09 27.60 11.08
C GLY A 232 -7.54 28.20 9.79
N ASP A 233 -8.48 28.79 9.05
CA ASP A 233 -8.44 29.86 8.05
C ASP A 233 -7.42 29.83 6.90
#